data_AF-A0A9N9NFP5-F1
#
_entry.id   AF-A0A9N9NFP5-F1
#
_cell.length_a   1.000
_cell.length_b   1.000
_cell.length_c   1.000
_cell.angle_alpha   90.00
_cell.angle_beta   90.00
_cell.angle_gamma   90.00
#
_symmetry.space_group_name_H-M   'P 1'
#
loop_
_entity.id
_entity.type
_entity.pdbx_description
1 polymer ?
#
loop_
_entity_poly.entity_id
_entity_poly.type
_entity_poly.pdbx_seq_one_letter_code
_entity_poly.pdbx_strand_id
1 'polypeptide(L)'
;MASTLQTQDSPRPGGFPAIRYKRNIPKRGPSGLVILTGLTAISTLGFYWASQTIQELRCDSYRRTRASLQREAEIMKDVPDWKVGESVYNTKRYVPPSVFVLPEK
;
A
#
# COMPACT_ATOMS: atom_id res chain seq x y z
N MET A 1 -33.27 62.82 -60.46
CA MET A 1 -32.31 62.29 -59.47
C MET A 1 -32.08 60.82 -59.79
N ALA A 2 -30.86 60.43 -60.17
CA ALA A 2 -30.55 59.05 -60.51
C ALA A 2 -30.26 58.25 -59.23
N SER A 3 -31.03 57.20 -58.98
CA SER A 3 -30.83 56.28 -57.85
C SER A 3 -29.68 55.32 -58.17
N THR A 4 -28.58 55.39 -57.42
CA THR A 4 -27.49 54.42 -57.52
C THR A 4 -27.92 53.10 -56.87
N LEU A 5 -27.79 51.96 -57.58
CA LEU A 5 -28.12 50.65 -57.03
C LEU A 5 -27.09 50.27 -55.96
N GLN A 6 -27.49 50.25 -54.69
CA GLN A 6 -26.65 49.72 -53.62
C GLN A 6 -26.86 48.21 -53.49
N THR A 7 -25.79 47.43 -53.63
CA THR A 7 -25.81 46.00 -53.33
C THR A 7 -25.62 45.84 -51.83
N GLN A 8 -26.72 45.56 -51.13
CA GLN A 8 -26.70 45.33 -49.69
C GLN A 8 -26.18 43.91 -49.41
N ASP A 9 -25.17 43.79 -48.54
CA ASP A 9 -24.69 42.47 -48.09
C ASP A 9 -25.78 41.79 -47.27
N SER A 10 -26.21 40.62 -47.73
CA SER A 10 -27.29 39.85 -47.12
C SER A 10 -26.84 38.41 -46.92
N PRO A 11 -27.32 37.74 -45.85
CA PRO A 11 -27.02 36.33 -45.64
C PRO A 11 -27.46 35.52 -46.86
N ARG A 12 -26.68 34.49 -47.23
CA ARG A 12 -27.07 33.58 -48.31
C ARG A 12 -28.48 33.02 -48.06
N PRO A 13 -29.33 32.86 -49.09
CA PRO A 13 -30.61 32.17 -48.96
C PRO A 13 -30.38 30.78 -48.36
N GLY A 14 -30.81 30.57 -47.10
CA GLY A 14 -30.49 29.37 -46.29
C GLY A 14 -29.74 29.64 -44.97
N GLY A 15 -29.25 30.86 -44.74
CA GLY A 15 -28.62 31.28 -43.49
C GLY A 15 -27.23 30.68 -43.23
N PHE A 16 -26.69 30.91 -42.04
CA PHE A 16 -25.41 30.34 -41.60
C PHE A 16 -25.61 28.98 -40.91
N PRO A 17 -24.63 28.06 -41.00
CA PRO A 17 -24.70 26.81 -40.25
C PRO A 17 -24.77 27.08 -38.75
N ALA A 18 -25.51 26.24 -38.03
CA ALA A 18 -25.65 26.36 -36.59
C ALA A 18 -24.31 26.17 -35.88
N ILE A 19 -23.76 27.25 -35.34
CA ILE A 19 -22.52 27.22 -34.56
C ILE A 19 -22.83 26.57 -33.20
N ARG A 20 -22.07 25.55 -32.85
CA ARG A 20 -22.18 24.93 -31.52
C ARG A 20 -21.63 25.87 -30.46
N TYR A 21 -22.52 26.65 -29.86
CA TYR A 21 -22.20 27.58 -28.78
C TYR A 21 -22.12 26.90 -27.40
N LYS A 22 -22.63 25.67 -27.27
CA LYS A 22 -22.61 24.93 -25.99
C LYS A 22 -21.32 24.13 -25.83
N ARG A 23 -20.83 24.10 -24.60
CA ARG A 23 -19.69 23.31 -24.18
C ARG A 23 -19.95 21.81 -24.37
N ASN A 24 -19.13 21.13 -25.16
CA ASN A 24 -19.18 19.69 -25.38
C ASN A 24 -18.04 19.00 -24.61
N ILE A 25 -18.25 18.72 -23.33
CA ILE A 25 -17.28 17.96 -22.52
C ILE A 25 -17.81 16.54 -22.30
N PRO A 26 -17.17 15.51 -22.87
CA PRO A 26 -17.53 14.14 -22.57
C PRO A 26 -17.10 13.79 -21.14
N LYS A 27 -18.01 13.22 -20.35
CA LYS A 27 -17.66 12.62 -19.05
C LYS A 27 -16.85 11.35 -19.31
N ARG A 28 -15.52 11.45 -19.20
CA ARG A 28 -14.57 10.35 -19.41
C ARG A 28 -14.03 9.86 -18.06
N GLY A 29 -13.94 8.54 -17.92
CA GLY A 29 -13.37 7.88 -16.74
C GLY A 29 -14.38 6.99 -16.00
N PRO A 30 -13.89 6.02 -15.21
CA PRO A 30 -14.72 5.17 -14.38
C PRO A 30 -15.40 5.99 -13.27
N SER A 31 -16.60 5.57 -12.88
CA SER A 31 -17.34 6.21 -11.78
C SER A 31 -16.54 6.17 -10.48
N GLY A 32 -16.69 7.19 -9.62
CA GLY A 32 -15.96 7.28 -8.35
C GLY A 32 -16.14 6.05 -7.46
N LEU A 33 -17.32 5.41 -7.49
CA LEU A 33 -17.58 4.17 -6.75
C LEU A 33 -16.69 3.01 -7.24
N VAL A 34 -16.44 2.92 -8.55
CA VAL A 34 -15.56 1.90 -9.14
C VAL A 34 -14.10 2.12 -8.70
N ILE A 35 -13.67 3.37 -8.60
CA ILE A 35 -12.32 3.70 -8.13
C ILE A 35 -12.17 3.32 -6.66
N LEU A 36 -13.16 3.63 -5.82
CA LEU A 36 -13.14 3.31 -4.40
C LEU A 36 -13.19 1.80 -4.14
N THR A 37 -14.03 1.05 -4.86
CA THR A 37 -14.08 -0.41 -4.73
C THR A 37 -12.81 -1.07 -5.26
N GLY A 38 -12.25 -0.57 -6.35
CA GLY A 38 -10.97 -1.05 -6.88
C GLY A 38 -9.82 -0.86 -5.90
N LEU A 39 -9.68 0.35 -5.34
CA LEU A 39 -8.62 0.66 -4.37
C LEU A 39 -8.76 -0.16 -3.08
N THR A 40 -9.98 -0.29 -2.56
CA THR A 40 -10.23 -1.07 -1.35
C THR A 40 -9.96 -2.55 -1.57
N ALA A 41 -10.36 -3.12 -2.71
CA ALA A 41 -10.06 -4.51 -3.07
C ALA A 41 -8.56 -4.79 -3.21
N ILE A 42 -7.81 -3.88 -3.85
CA ILE A 42 -6.35 -4.03 -3.97
C ILE A 42 -5.69 -3.95 -2.57
N SER A 43 -6.15 -3.02 -1.73
CA SER A 43 -5.61 -2.84 -0.39
C SER A 43 -5.86 -4.07 0.48
N THR A 44 -7.10 -4.59 0.52
CA THR A 44 -7.44 -5.77 1.33
C THR A 44 -6.66 -7.00 0.91
N LEU A 45 -6.46 -7.22 -0.39
CA LEU A 45 -5.62 -8.31 -0.90
C LEU A 45 -4.15 -8.14 -0.51
N GLY A 46 -3.60 -6.93 -0.64
CA GLY A 46 -2.22 -6.63 -0.24
C GLY A 46 -1.98 -6.90 1.25
N PHE A 47 -2.89 -6.46 2.12
CA PHE A 47 -2.78 -6.71 3.56
C PHE A 47 -2.97 -8.19 3.92
N TYR A 48 -3.81 -8.93 3.20
CA TYR A 48 -3.98 -10.37 3.41
C TYR A 48 -2.67 -11.13 3.17
N TRP A 49 -1.99 -10.88 2.05
CA TRP A 49 -0.71 -11.54 1.76
C TRP A 49 0.40 -11.09 2.71
N ALA A 50 0.47 -9.81 3.06
CA ALA A 50 1.44 -9.32 4.04
C ALA A 50 1.22 -9.94 5.43
N SER A 51 -0.04 -10.15 5.85
CA SER A 51 -0.35 -10.80 7.12
C SER A 51 0.19 -12.23 7.18
N GLN A 52 0.07 -12.98 6.08
CA GLN A 52 0.52 -14.36 6.00
C GLN A 52 2.03 -14.48 6.22
N THR A 53 2.82 -13.67 5.52
CA THR A 53 4.29 -13.72 5.64
C THR A 53 4.77 -13.33 7.03
N ILE A 54 4.11 -12.36 7.69
CA ILE A 54 4.45 -11.95 9.06
C ILE A 54 4.18 -13.08 10.07
N GLN A 55 3.12 -13.88 9.86
CA GLN A 55 2.82 -15.03 10.73
C GLN A 55 3.91 -16.09 10.65
N GLU A 56 4.37 -16.40 9.43
CA GLU A 56 5.46 -17.36 9.18
C GLU A 56 6.74 -16.90 9.88
N LEU A 57 7.17 -15.66 9.66
CA LEU A 57 8.38 -15.08 10.26
C LEU A 57 8.35 -15.08 11.79
N ARG A 58 7.18 -14.82 12.38
CA ARG A 58 7.02 -14.79 13.85
C ARG A 58 7.12 -16.19 14.46
N CYS A 59 6.54 -17.19 13.80
CA CYS A 59 6.69 -18.59 14.20
C CYS A 59 8.16 -19.02 14.17
N ASP A 60 8.89 -18.64 13.11
CA ASP A 60 10.30 -18.99 12.97
C ASP A 60 11.19 -18.30 14.02
N SER A 61 10.97 -17.01 14.27
CA SER A 61 11.69 -16.29 15.32
C SER A 61 11.46 -16.92 16.70
N TYR A 62 10.21 -17.32 17.00
CA TYR A 62 9.88 -18.01 18.25
C TYR A 62 10.57 -19.37 18.38
N ARG A 63 10.56 -20.19 17.32
CA ARG A 63 11.24 -21.50 17.28
C ARG A 63 12.74 -21.35 17.55
N ARG A 64 13.41 -20.40 16.89
CA ARG A 64 14.85 -20.13 17.08
C ARG A 64 15.15 -19.69 18.51
N THR A 65 14.35 -18.79 19.06
CA THR A 65 14.55 -18.27 20.42
C THR A 65 14.41 -19.40 21.45
N ARG A 66 13.38 -20.24 21.32
CA ARG A 66 13.17 -21.40 22.21
C ARG A 66 14.32 -22.40 22.15
N ALA A 67 14.79 -22.74 20.95
CA ALA A 67 15.93 -23.64 20.78
C ALA A 67 17.22 -23.05 21.40
N SER A 68 17.46 -21.74 21.24
CA SER A 68 18.61 -21.07 21.87
C SER A 68 18.57 -21.15 23.40
N LEU A 69 17.41 -20.91 24.00
CA LEU A 69 17.23 -20.97 25.46
C LEU A 69 17.40 -22.38 26.01
N GLN A 70 16.92 -23.40 25.29
CA GLN A 70 17.13 -24.81 25.67
C GLN A 70 18.62 -25.16 25.67
N ARG A 71 19.36 -24.77 24.63
CA ARG A 71 20.81 -24.98 24.56
C ARG A 71 21.55 -24.24 25.67
N GLU A 72 21.18 -22.99 25.93
CA GLU A 72 21.77 -22.22 27.03
C GLU A 72 21.53 -22.92 28.37
N ALA A 73 20.32 -23.44 28.61
CA ALA A 73 20.00 -24.18 29.83
C ALA A 73 20.83 -25.48 29.98
N GLU A 74 21.02 -26.22 28.89
CA GLU A 74 21.81 -27.46 28.89
C GLU A 74 23.30 -27.20 29.13
N ILE A 75 23.86 -26.16 28.51
CA ILE A 75 25.27 -25.79 28.63
C ILE A 75 25.55 -25.17 30.01
N MET A 76 24.63 -24.34 30.53
CA MET A 76 24.84 -23.56 31.76
C MET A 76 24.31 -24.22 33.03
N LYS A 77 23.85 -25.48 32.96
CA LYS A 77 23.27 -26.22 34.09
C LYS A 77 24.18 -26.35 35.32
N ASP A 78 25.50 -26.33 35.12
CA ASP A 78 26.50 -26.61 36.16
C ASP A 78 27.04 -25.32 36.83
N VAL A 79 26.59 -24.14 36.40
CA VAL A 79 27.06 -22.84 36.91
C VAL A 79 26.09 -22.31 37.99
N PRO A 80 26.55 -22.05 39.24
CA PRO A 80 25.70 -21.50 40.28
C PRO A 80 25.27 -20.06 39.95
N ASP A 81 24.05 -19.69 40.35
CA ASP A 81 23.42 -18.37 40.16
C ASP A 81 23.16 -17.92 38.70
N TRP A 82 23.37 -18.79 37.70
CA TRP A 82 23.01 -18.47 36.31
C TRP A 82 21.51 -18.61 36.05
N LYS A 83 20.86 -17.55 35.57
CA LYS A 83 19.44 -17.57 35.18
C LYS A 83 19.28 -17.55 33.66
N VAL A 84 18.79 -18.67 33.11
CA VAL A 84 18.58 -18.82 31.67
C VAL A 84 17.58 -17.80 31.13
N GLY A 85 17.93 -17.12 30.04
CA GLY A 85 17.06 -16.16 29.38
C GLY A 85 16.85 -14.85 30.13
N GLU A 86 17.64 -14.57 31.18
CA GLU A 86 17.69 -13.25 31.80
C GLU A 86 18.25 -12.23 30.79
N SER A 87 17.51 -11.13 30.57
CA SER A 87 17.92 -10.10 29.62
C SER A 87 19.20 -9.42 30.09
N VAL A 88 20.18 -9.29 29.19
CA VAL A 88 21.42 -8.51 29.41
C VAL A 88 21.10 -7.04 29.72
N TYR A 89 19.98 -6.54 29.21
CA TYR A 89 19.52 -5.18 29.43
C TYR A 89 18.55 -5.11 30.61
N ASN A 90 18.73 -4.08 31.46
CA ASN A 90 17.85 -3.79 32.60
C ASN A 90 16.45 -3.26 32.21
N THR A 91 16.17 -3.09 30.91
CA THR A 91 14.89 -2.56 30.43
C THR A 91 13.83 -3.66 30.34
N LYS A 92 12.59 -3.36 30.72
CA LYS A 92 11.44 -4.28 30.54
C LYS A 92 10.94 -4.39 29.08
N ARG A 93 11.56 -3.65 28.15
CA ARG A 93 11.18 -3.65 26.73
C ARG A 93 11.90 -4.77 25.99
N TYR A 94 11.25 -5.30 24.96
CA TYR A 94 11.92 -6.22 24.04
C TYR A 94 13.05 -5.50 23.29
N VAL A 95 14.23 -6.10 23.30
CA VAL A 95 15.40 -5.66 22.53
C VAL A 95 15.75 -6.80 21.57
N PRO A 96 15.89 -6.54 20.26
CA PRO A 96 16.29 -7.59 19.32
C PRO A 96 17.70 -8.11 19.68
N PRO A 97 17.96 -9.42 19.54
CA PRO A 97 19.28 -9.96 19.79
C PRO A 97 20.30 -9.39 18.79
N SER A 98 21.49 -9.03 19.27
CA SER A 98 22.58 -8.53 18.41
C SER A 98 23.20 -9.64 17.57
N VAL A 99 23.13 -10.89 18.05
CA VAL A 99 23.66 -12.07 17.37
C VAL A 99 22.52 -12.84 16.73
N PHE A 100 22.70 -13.25 15.48
CA PHE A 100 21.76 -14.12 14.79
C PHE A 100 21.78 -15.52 15.43
N VAL A 101 20.62 -16.02 15.85
CA VAL A 101 20.48 -17.39 16.35
C VAL A 101 20.52 -18.36 15.18
N LEU A 102 21.64 -19.06 15.02
CA LEU A 102 21.85 -20.02 13.95
C LEU A 102 21.05 -21.32 14.20
N PRO A 103 20.46 -21.93 13.15
CA PRO A 103 19.88 -23.27 13.25
C PRO A 103 20.99 -24.31 13.48
N GLU A 104 20.66 -25.41 14.14
CA GLU A 104 21.60 -26.52 14.35
C GLU A 104 22.02 -27.14 13.01
N LYS A 105 23.24 -27.69 12.96
CA LYS A 105 23.67 -28.55 11.85
C LYS A 105 23.27 -29.99 12.12
#